data_AF-A0A923EG51-F1
#
_entry.id   AF-A0A923EG51-F1
#
_cell.length_a   1.000
_cell.length_b   1.000
_cell.length_c   1.000
_cell.angle_alpha   90.00
_cell.angle_beta   90.00
_cell.angle_gamma   90.00
#
_symmetry.space_group_name_H-M   'P 1'
#
loop_
_entity.id
_entity.type
_entity.pdbx_description
1 polymer ?
#
loop_
_entity_poly.entity_id
_entity_poly.type
_entity_poly.pdbx_seq_one_letter_code
_entity_poly.pdbx_strand_id
1 'polypeptide(L)'
;MMDRMIRKQLLAREKFHGVFLYRPLISRPTGITRFVQFFADRVLELDYGEVVALFSRSKALDPEEIRELERLLADETEDRHDTS
;
A
#
# COMPACT_ATOMS: atom_id res chain seq x y z
N MET A 1 12.75 2.93 -14.01
CA MET A 1 11.82 2.51 -12.93
C MET A 1 10.85 3.64 -12.54
N MET A 2 11.34 4.88 -12.33
CA MET A 2 10.49 6.03 -11.95
C MET A 2 9.34 6.34 -12.92
N ASP A 3 9.55 6.32 -14.24
CA ASP A 3 8.46 6.57 -15.20
C ASP A 3 7.31 5.56 -15.08
N ARG A 4 7.62 4.31 -14.69
CA ARG A 4 6.59 3.30 -14.43
C ARG A 4 5.78 3.64 -13.19
N MET A 5 6.41 4.19 -12.15
CA MET A 5 5.72 4.62 -10.93
C MET A 5 4.86 5.87 -11.17
N ILE A 6 5.31 6.78 -12.05
CA ILE A 6 4.48 7.91 -12.53
C ILE A 6 3.27 7.40 -13.30
N ARG A 7 3.46 6.48 -14.26
CA ARG A 7 2.35 5.88 -15.01
C ARG A 7 1.33 5.17 -14.11
N LYS A 8 1.81 4.56 -13.02
CA LYS A 8 0.97 3.92 -11.99
C LYS A 8 0.39 4.89 -10.95
N GLN A 9 0.56 6.20 -11.14
CA GLN A 9 0.07 7.24 -10.23
C GLN A 9 0.58 7.08 -8.78
N LEU A 10 1.81 6.56 -8.62
CA LEU A 10 2.45 6.40 -7.30
C LEU A 10 3.35 7.60 -6.97
N LEU A 11 3.90 8.24 -8.00
CA LEU A 11 4.78 9.39 -7.89
C LEU A 11 4.35 10.47 -8.87
N ALA A 12 4.41 11.73 -8.44
CA ALA A 12 4.41 12.87 -9.35
C ALA A 12 5.86 13.31 -9.61
N ARG A 13 6.08 13.89 -10.78
CA ARG A 13 7.36 14.46 -11.20
C ARG A 13 7.18 15.91 -11.61
N GLU A 14 8.03 16.76 -11.09
CA GLU A 14 8.14 18.17 -11.47
C GLU A 14 9.55 18.46 -11.98
N LYS A 15 9.69 19.38 -12.93
CA LYS A 15 11.00 19.86 -13.40
C LYS A 15 11.29 21.19 -12.75
N PHE A 16 12.32 21.24 -11.93
CA PHE A 16 12.74 22.44 -11.20
C PHE A 16 14.21 22.72 -11.49
N HIS A 17 14.53 23.88 -12.08
CA HIS A 17 15.90 24.28 -12.46
C HIS A 17 16.76 23.19 -13.13
N GLY A 18 16.17 22.43 -14.06
CA GLY A 18 16.89 21.39 -14.82
C GLY A 18 17.01 20.05 -14.11
N VAL A 19 16.56 19.92 -12.86
CA VAL A 19 16.44 18.64 -12.14
C VAL A 19 14.99 18.17 -12.05
N PHE A 20 14.80 16.87 -11.81
CA PHE A 20 13.48 16.28 -11.57
C PHE A 20 13.26 16.08 -10.07
N LEU A 21 12.20 16.69 -9.54
CA LEU A 21 11.71 16.49 -8.19
C LEU A 21 10.57 15.47 -8.21
N TYR A 22 10.61 14.52 -7.29
CA TYR A 22 9.60 13.48 -7.17
C TYR A 22 8.90 13.60 -5.83
N ARG A 23 7.57 13.49 -5.84
CA ARG A 23 6.77 13.44 -4.62
C ARG A 23 5.82 12.23 -4.63
N PRO A 24 5.60 11.58 -3.49
CA PRO A 24 4.62 10.50 -3.39
C PRO A 24 3.21 11.05 -3.64
N LEU A 25 2.40 10.26 -4.34
CA LEU A 25 0.97 10.52 -4.54
C LEU A 25 0.08 9.69 -3.61
N ILE A 26 0.65 8.68 -2.95
CA ILE A 26 -0.05 7.81 -2.01
C ILE A 26 0.64 7.82 -0.65
N SER A 27 -0.12 7.57 0.41
CA SER A 27 0.45 7.36 1.75
C SER A 27 1.27 6.07 1.76
N ARG A 28 2.23 6.01 2.68
CA ARG A 28 3.04 4.81 2.90
C ARG A 28 2.18 3.61 3.34
N PRO A 29 1.21 3.76 4.27
CA PRO A 29 0.25 2.69 4.58
C PRO A 29 -0.52 2.22 3.36
N THR A 30 -1.07 3.12 2.53
CA THR A 30 -1.77 2.76 1.28
C THR A 30 -0.89 1.92 0.34
N GLY A 31 0.39 2.28 0.22
CA GLY A 31 1.35 1.53 -0.59
C GLY A 31 1.57 0.11 -0.07
N ILE A 32 1.57 -0.05 1.25
CA ILE A 32 1.73 -1.34 1.92
C ILE A 32 0.45 -2.17 1.81
N THR A 33 -0.75 -1.59 1.98
CA THR A 33 -2.03 -2.27 1.75
C THR A 33 -2.04 -2.96 0.39
N ARG A 34 -1.73 -2.21 -0.68
CA ARG A 34 -1.66 -2.74 -2.05
C ARG A 34 -0.63 -3.87 -2.21
N PHE A 35 0.47 -3.80 -1.47
CA PHE A 35 1.51 -4.82 -1.48
C PHE A 35 1.07 -6.09 -0.74
N VAL A 36 0.45 -5.92 0.45
CA VAL A 36 -0.14 -7.00 1.25
C VAL A 36 -1.18 -7.74 0.43
N GLN A 37 -2.08 -7.00 -0.24
CA GLN A 37 -3.09 -7.59 -1.11
C GLN A 37 -2.49 -8.41 -2.24
N PHE A 38 -1.54 -7.81 -2.97
CA PHE A 38 -0.84 -8.51 -4.04
C PHE A 38 -0.19 -9.81 -3.53
N PHE A 39 0.42 -9.80 -2.35
CA PHE A 39 1.06 -10.99 -1.79
C PHE A 39 0.06 -12.05 -1.34
N ALA A 40 -1.01 -11.66 -0.65
CA ALA A 40 -2.07 -12.58 -0.24
C ALA A 40 -2.74 -13.23 -1.48
N ASP A 41 -3.13 -12.41 -2.46
CA ASP A 41 -3.86 -12.86 -3.66
C ASP A 41 -3.01 -13.70 -4.63
N ARG A 42 -1.69 -13.47 -4.68
CA ARG A 42 -0.83 -14.04 -5.74
C ARG A 42 0.23 -15.00 -5.27
N VAL A 43 0.57 -15.01 -3.98
CA VAL A 43 1.75 -15.75 -3.50
C VAL A 43 1.41 -16.71 -2.39
N LEU A 44 0.55 -16.30 -1.46
CA LEU A 44 0.43 -17.01 -0.20
C LEU A 44 -0.88 -17.77 -0.01
N GLU A 45 -1.97 -17.44 -0.72
CA GLU A 45 -3.33 -17.92 -0.37
C GLU A 45 -3.65 -17.75 1.14
N LEU A 46 -2.88 -16.90 1.83
CA LEU A 46 -3.00 -16.62 3.25
C LEU A 46 -3.98 -15.48 3.49
N ASP A 47 -4.62 -15.53 4.64
CA ASP A 47 -5.54 -14.50 5.11
C ASP A 47 -4.78 -13.18 5.35
N TYR A 48 -5.38 -12.05 4.99
CA TYR A 48 -4.75 -10.73 5.04
C TYR A 48 -4.23 -10.39 6.46
N GLY A 49 -4.89 -10.92 7.50
CA GLY A 49 -4.48 -10.75 8.90
C GLY A 49 -3.09 -11.31 9.24
N GLU A 50 -2.67 -12.42 8.62
CA GLU A 50 -1.33 -12.98 8.87
C GLU A 50 -0.22 -12.08 8.33
N VAL A 51 -0.48 -11.45 7.18
CA VAL A 51 0.48 -10.53 6.57
C VAL A 51 0.61 -9.26 7.40
N VAL A 52 -0.50 -8.70 7.90
CA VAL A 52 -0.47 -7.54 8.82
C VAL A 52 0.33 -7.87 10.08
N ALA A 53 0.12 -9.05 10.67
CA ALA A 53 0.86 -9.48 11.85
C ALA A 53 2.38 -9.55 11.61
N LEU A 54 2.82 -9.95 10.41
CA LEU A 54 4.23 -9.94 10.03
C LEU A 54 4.81 -8.52 10.02
N PHE A 55 4.09 -7.55 9.44
CA PHE A 55 4.54 -6.15 9.39
C PHE A 55 4.59 -5.51 10.78
N SER A 56 3.60 -5.77 11.63
CA SER A 56 3.58 -5.29 13.03
C SER A 56 4.76 -5.85 13.85
N ARG A 57 5.12 -7.12 13.65
CA ARG A 57 6.28 -7.75 14.33
C ARG A 57 7.62 -7.22 13.82
N SER A 58 7.70 -6.82 12.55
CA SER A 58 8.93 -6.29 11.95
C SER A 58 9.30 -4.87 12.41
N LYS A 59 8.42 -4.18 13.14
CA LYS A 59 8.54 -2.73 13.48
C LYS A 59 8.76 -1.83 12.25
N ALA A 60 8.36 -2.28 11.07
CA ALA A 60 8.51 -1.49 9.85
C ALA A 60 7.52 -0.32 9.77
N LEU A 61 6.40 -0.39 10.50
CA LEU A 61 5.38 0.64 10.56
C LEU A 61 5.18 1.12 11.99
N ASP A 62 4.92 2.41 12.14
CA ASP A 62 4.52 2.98 13.42
C ASP A 62 3.08 2.56 13.78
N PRO A 63 2.68 2.60 15.05
CA PRO A 63 1.38 2.07 15.47
C PRO A 63 0.19 2.76 14.79
N GLU A 64 0.38 4.01 14.35
CA GLU A 64 -0.62 4.82 13.69
C GLU A 64 -0.79 4.37 12.24
N GLU A 65 0.33 4.04 11.56
CA GLU A 65 0.35 3.48 10.22
C GLU A 65 -0.25 2.06 10.19
N ILE A 66 -0.06 1.28 11.26
CA ILE A 66 -0.68 -0.05 11.42
C ILE A 66 -2.21 0.08 11.52
N ARG A 67 -2.70 1.02 12.33
CA ARG A 67 -4.15 1.26 12.45
C ARG A 67 -4.77 1.75 11.14
N GLU A 68 -4.06 2.58 10.37
CA GLU A 68 -4.50 3.00 9.03
C GLU A 68 -4.54 1.80 8.07
N LEU A 69 -3.52 0.93 8.10
CA LEU A 69 -3.47 -0.29 7.29
C LEU A 69 -4.62 -1.25 7.62
N GLU A 70 -4.92 -1.48 8.90
CA GLU A 70 -6.05 -2.33 9.34
C GLU A 70 -7.39 -1.80 8.83
N ARG A 71 -7.62 -0.48 8.90
CA ARG A 71 -8.84 0.15 8.38
C ARG A 71 -8.97 0.01 6.87
N LEU A 72 -7.90 0.30 6.12
CA LEU A 72 -7.90 0.20 4.67
C LEU A 72 -8.19 -1.22 4.19
N LEU A 73 -7.67 -2.23 4.91
CA LEU A 73 -7.97 -3.63 4.62
C LEU A 73 -9.42 -3.99 4.96
N ALA A 74 -9.94 -3.53 6.10
CA ALA A 74 -11.32 -3.80 6.51
C ALA A 74 -12.34 -3.26 5.49
N ASP A 75 -12.21 -1.99 5.09
CA ASP A 75 -13.10 -1.32 4.13
C ASP A 75 -13.14 -2.07 2.78
N GLU A 76 -11.99 -2.56 2.29
CA GLU A 76 -11.93 -3.32 1.02
C GLU A 76 -12.46 -4.76 1.13
N THR A 77 -12.49 -5.35 2.34
CA THR A 77 -13.16 -6.65 2.54
C THR A 77 -14.68 -6.50 2.55
N GLU A 78 -15.20 -5.40 3.10
CA GLU A 78 -16.64 -5.11 3.16
C GLU A 78 -17.22 -4.87 1.76
N ASP A 79 -16.52 -4.10 0.92
CA ASP A 79 -16.87 -3.88 -0.50
C ASP A 79 -16.92 -5.19 -1.34
N ARG A 80 -16.19 -6.24 -0.94
CA ARG A 80 -16.18 -7.55 -1.63
C ARG A 80 -17.34 -8.45 -1.22
N HIS A 81 -17.94 -8.27 -0.04
CA HIS A 81 -19.06 -9.10 0.42
C HIS A 81 -20.42 -8.63 -0.11
N ASP A 82 -20.58 -7.36 -0.49
CA ASP A 82 -21.85 -6.80 -0.97
C ASP A 82 -22.17 -7.10 -2.45
N THR A 83 -21.30 -7.84 -3.16
CA THR A 83 -21.49 -8.21 -4.57
C THR A 83 -21.75 -9.70 -4.81
N SER A 84 -21.99 -10.50 -3.76
CA SER A 84 -22.35 -11.93 -3.87
C SER A 84 -23.84 -12.20 -3.79
#